data_AF-A0AAN0JKK1-F1
#
_entry.id   AF-A0AAN0JKK1-F1
#
_cell.length_a   1.000
_cell.length_b   1.000
_cell.length_c   1.000
_cell.angle_alpha   90.00
_cell.angle_beta   90.00
_cell.angle_gamma   90.00
#
_symmetry.space_group_name_H-M   'P 1'
#
loop_
_entity.id
_entity.type
_entity.pdbx_description
1 polymer ?
#
loop_
_entity_poly.entity_id
_entity_poly.type
_entity_poly.pdbx_seq_one_letter_code
_entity_poly.pdbx_strand_id
1 'polypeptide(L)'
;FFLFPEVVVAPPSVYLQFVKDRVPAGVGVAGQNCYKCEKGAFTGEISPQMLSDVGIHWVILGHSERRNVFGETDELISAKVGYALSSGLSVIACIGEKLEERESGQTESVVSQQLRAIANNVS
;
A
#
# COMPACT_ATOMS: atom_id res chain seq x y z
N PHE A 1 -12.76 -8.25 27.51
CA PHE A 1 -12.42 -8.24 26.07
C PHE A 1 -11.11 -7.48 25.90
N PHE A 2 -9.97 -8.16 25.98
CA PHE A 2 -8.69 -7.55 25.60
C PHE A 2 -8.56 -7.69 24.09
N LEU A 3 -8.71 -6.59 23.35
CA LEU A 3 -8.33 -6.52 21.94
C LEU A 3 -6.81 -6.39 21.91
N PHE A 4 -6.12 -7.45 21.51
CA PHE A 4 -4.70 -7.35 21.19
C PHE A 4 -4.56 -6.54 19.88
N PRO A 5 -3.56 -5.64 19.78
CA PRO A 5 -3.33 -4.90 18.55
C PRO A 5 -2.91 -5.84 17.42
N GLU A 6 -3.35 -5.55 16.19
CA GLU A 6 -2.78 -6.18 14.99
C GLU A 6 -1.40 -5.59 14.72
N VAL A 7 -0.38 -6.44 14.56
CA VAL A 7 1.00 -6.04 14.33
C VAL A 7 1.40 -6.46 12.92
N VAL A 8 1.91 -5.53 12.11
CA VAL A 8 2.34 -5.79 10.73
C VAL A 8 3.74 -5.22 10.50
N VAL A 9 4.61 -5.98 9.81
CA VAL A 9 5.95 -5.53 9.39
C VAL A 9 6.06 -5.51 7.87
N ALA A 10 6.72 -4.50 7.30
CA ALA A 10 6.86 -4.32 5.86
C ALA A 10 8.34 -4.29 5.44
N PRO A 11 8.99 -5.45 5.22
CA PRO A 11 10.38 -5.49 4.76
C PRO A 11 10.50 -5.17 3.26
N PRO A 12 11.69 -4.83 2.75
CA PRO A 12 11.94 -4.77 1.31
C PRO A 12 11.60 -6.09 0.62
N SER A 13 11.16 -6.02 -0.65
CA SER A 13 10.58 -7.15 -1.38
C SER A 13 11.47 -8.40 -1.41
N VAL A 14 12.78 -8.22 -1.56
CA VAL A 14 13.78 -9.29 -1.59
C VAL A 14 13.90 -10.07 -0.26
N TYR A 15 13.32 -9.56 0.83
CA TYR A 15 13.32 -10.19 2.15
C TYR A 15 11.93 -10.65 2.61
N LEU A 16 10.88 -10.50 1.79
CA LEU A 16 9.50 -10.79 2.17
C LEU A 16 9.31 -12.23 2.67
N GLN A 17 9.70 -13.22 1.85
CA GLN A 17 9.58 -14.63 2.24
C GLN A 17 10.43 -14.95 3.48
N PHE A 18 11.66 -14.44 3.51
CA PHE A 18 12.54 -14.65 4.65
C PHE A 18 11.88 -14.18 5.94
N VAL A 19 11.31 -12.97 5.97
CA VAL A 19 10.61 -12.44 7.15
C VAL A 19 9.34 -13.21 7.44
N LYS A 20 8.51 -13.53 6.43
CA LYS A 20 7.26 -14.29 6.58
C LYS A 20 7.45 -15.63 7.30
N ASP A 21 8.58 -16.29 7.06
CA ASP A 21 8.91 -17.58 7.66
C ASP A 21 9.43 -17.48 9.11
N ARG A 22 9.88 -16.29 9.57
CA ARG A 22 10.49 -16.11 10.90
C ARG A 22 9.67 -15.25 11.86
N VAL A 23 8.69 -14.48 11.38
CA VAL A 23 7.86 -13.66 12.28
C VAL A 23 7.00 -14.55 13.19
N PRO A 24 6.76 -14.14 14.45
CA PRO A 24 5.85 -14.86 15.35
C PRO A 24 4.45 -14.99 14.76
N ALA A 25 3.73 -16.03 15.17
CA ALA A 25 2.31 -16.15 14.87
C ALA A 25 1.54 -14.90 15.36
N GLY A 26 0.64 -14.39 14.54
CA GLY A 26 -0.12 -13.16 14.81
C GLY A 26 0.57 -11.86 14.36
N VAL A 27 1.81 -11.91 13.87
CA VAL A 27 2.44 -10.77 13.19
C VAL A 27 2.25 -10.91 11.68
N GLY A 28 1.53 -9.95 11.08
CA GLY A 28 1.36 -9.83 9.65
C GLY A 28 2.64 -9.36 8.95
N VAL A 29 2.77 -9.71 7.67
CA VAL A 29 3.81 -9.19 6.79
C VAL A 29 3.14 -8.43 5.65
N ALA A 30 3.71 -7.31 5.24
CA ALA A 30 3.21 -6.48 4.16
C ALA A 30 4.25 -6.28 3.06
N GLY A 31 3.80 -6.25 1.80
CA GLY A 31 4.59 -5.65 0.72
C GLY A 31 4.67 -4.13 0.91
N GLN A 32 5.78 -3.52 0.50
CA GLN A 32 5.94 -2.05 0.52
C GLN A 32 5.33 -1.36 -0.72
N ASN A 33 4.97 -2.15 -1.74
CA ASN A 33 4.30 -1.72 -2.96
C ASN A 33 3.77 -2.97 -3.71
N CYS A 34 2.72 -2.80 -4.50
CA CYS A 34 2.33 -3.74 -5.56
C CYS A 34 1.76 -2.96 -6.76
N TYR A 35 1.61 -3.64 -7.89
CA TYR A 35 1.09 -3.03 -9.10
C TYR A 35 -0.43 -3.16 -9.26
N LYS A 36 -0.98 -2.46 -10.26
CA LYS A 36 -2.43 -2.32 -10.49
C LYS A 36 -3.06 -3.45 -11.33
N CYS A 37 -2.35 -4.55 -11.56
CA CYS A 37 -2.85 -5.69 -12.33
C CYS A 37 -2.08 -6.98 -12.02
N GLU A 38 -2.67 -8.13 -12.39
CA GLU A 38 -2.10 -9.47 -12.17
C GLU A 38 -0.78 -9.68 -12.92
N LYS A 39 -0.75 -9.29 -14.21
CA LYS A 39 0.34 -9.60 -15.15
C LYS A 39 0.36 -8.61 -16.31
N GLY A 40 1.50 -8.56 -17.00
CA GLY A 40 1.72 -7.73 -18.18
C GLY A 40 3.21 -7.43 -18.37
N ALA A 41 3.52 -6.51 -19.29
CA ALA A 41 4.89 -6.07 -19.55
C ALA A 41 5.35 -5.03 -18.50
N PHE A 42 5.46 -5.45 -17.23
CA PHE A 42 5.83 -4.62 -16.09
C PHE A 42 7.07 -5.16 -15.39
N THR A 43 8.19 -5.22 -16.11
CA THR A 43 9.45 -5.76 -15.59
C THR A 43 9.84 -5.09 -14.27
N GLY A 44 10.03 -5.90 -13.23
CA GLY A 44 10.41 -5.45 -11.89
C GLY A 44 9.25 -5.16 -10.93
N GLU A 45 8.01 -5.12 -11.42
CA GLU A 45 6.84 -4.95 -10.56
C GLU A 45 6.38 -6.26 -9.92
N ILE A 46 5.69 -6.14 -8.79
CA ILE A 46 5.11 -7.25 -8.02
C ILE A 46 3.59 -7.12 -8.07
N SER A 47 2.88 -8.18 -8.45
CA SER A 47 1.41 -8.19 -8.45
C SER A 47 0.87 -8.57 -7.06
N PRO A 48 -0.39 -8.19 -6.73
CA PRO A 48 -1.07 -8.69 -5.54
C PRO A 48 -1.07 -10.22 -5.43
N GLN A 49 -1.24 -10.92 -6.55
CA GLN A 49 -1.24 -12.39 -6.59
C GLN A 49 0.12 -12.96 -6.20
N MET A 50 1.24 -12.33 -6.58
CA MET A 50 2.57 -12.76 -6.15
C MET A 50 2.76 -12.62 -4.63
N LEU A 51 2.18 -11.59 -4.00
CA LEU A 51 2.19 -11.46 -2.53
C LEU A 51 1.33 -12.56 -1.87
N SER A 52 0.13 -12.78 -2.38
CA SER A 52 -0.76 -13.83 -1.86
C SER A 52 -0.17 -15.24 -2.00
N ASP A 53 0.55 -15.52 -3.09
CA ASP A 53 1.21 -16.81 -3.34
C ASP A 53 2.23 -17.17 -2.25
N VAL A 54 2.89 -16.16 -1.68
CA VAL A 54 3.84 -16.31 -0.56
C VAL A 54 3.21 -16.08 0.83
N GLY A 55 1.87 -16.06 0.92
CA GLY A 55 1.13 -15.93 2.17
C GLY A 55 1.21 -14.52 2.79
N ILE A 56 1.38 -13.49 1.97
CA ILE A 56 1.45 -12.08 2.37
C ILE A 56 0.16 -11.40 1.95
N HIS A 57 -0.59 -10.89 2.93
CA HIS A 57 -1.95 -10.38 2.73
C HIS A 57 -2.10 -8.89 3.05
N TRP A 58 -1.00 -8.19 3.34
CA TRP A 58 -0.99 -6.75 3.54
C TRP A 58 -0.12 -6.06 2.48
N VAL A 59 -0.45 -4.82 2.13
CA VAL A 59 0.41 -3.99 1.28
C VAL A 59 0.29 -2.51 1.62
N ILE A 60 1.42 -1.81 1.59
CA ILE A 60 1.47 -0.35 1.70
C ILE A 60 1.36 0.25 0.29
N LEU A 61 0.46 1.21 0.10
CA LEU A 61 0.26 1.89 -1.18
C LEU A 61 0.11 3.41 -0.98
N GLY A 62 0.71 4.17 -1.90
CA GLY A 62 0.68 5.63 -1.85
C GLY A 62 1.60 6.27 -0.80
N HIS A 63 2.63 5.55 -0.34
CA HIS A 63 3.62 6.11 0.59
C HIS A 63 4.23 7.40 0.03
N SER A 64 4.56 8.37 0.89
CA SER A 64 5.01 9.71 0.49
C SER A 64 6.26 9.65 -0.42
N GLU A 65 7.18 8.72 -0.17
CA GLU A 65 8.34 8.46 -1.02
C GLU A 65 7.92 8.03 -2.44
N ARG A 66 6.91 7.18 -2.58
CA ARG A 66 6.40 6.75 -3.90
C ARG A 66 5.72 7.88 -4.66
N ARG A 67 4.99 8.75 -3.96
CA ARG A 67 4.39 9.95 -4.55
C ARG A 67 5.45 10.97 -4.98
N ASN A 68 6.38 11.28 -4.10
CA ASN A 68 7.28 12.43 -4.26
C ASN A 68 8.57 12.11 -5.00
N VAL A 69 9.12 10.89 -4.84
CA VAL A 69 10.38 10.46 -5.47
C VAL A 69 10.11 9.68 -6.74
N PHE A 70 9.15 8.75 -6.71
CA PHE A 70 8.83 7.89 -7.85
C PHE A 70 7.69 8.43 -8.73
N GLY A 71 7.06 9.54 -8.33
CA GLY A 71 6.05 10.23 -9.14
C GLY A 71 4.72 9.49 -9.27
N GLU A 72 4.34 8.63 -8.30
CA GLU A 72 3.05 7.94 -8.36
C GLU A 72 1.90 8.93 -8.14
N THR A 73 1.01 9.03 -9.14
CA THR A 73 -0.14 9.92 -9.12
C THR A 73 -1.32 9.35 -8.32
N ASP A 74 -2.27 10.20 -7.97
CA ASP A 74 -3.51 9.79 -7.30
C ASP A 74 -4.28 8.75 -8.11
N GLU A 75 -4.32 8.88 -9.44
CA GLU A 75 -4.98 7.92 -10.33
C GLU A 75 -4.29 6.56 -10.31
N LEU A 76 -2.96 6.53 -10.35
CA LEU A 76 -2.20 5.28 -10.29
C LEU A 76 -2.37 4.60 -8.93
N ILE A 77 -2.26 5.37 -7.83
CA ILE A 77 -2.39 4.84 -6.48
C ILE A 77 -3.81 4.31 -6.26
N SER A 78 -4.82 5.06 -6.70
CA SER A 78 -6.22 4.63 -6.63
C SER A 78 -6.44 3.31 -7.37
N ALA A 79 -5.90 3.16 -8.59
CA ALA A 79 -5.96 1.91 -9.34
C ALA A 79 -5.24 0.75 -8.63
N LYS A 80 -4.08 1.00 -8.01
CA LYS A 80 -3.36 0.00 -7.21
C LYS A 80 -4.18 -0.43 -5.98
N VAL A 81 -4.76 0.52 -5.25
CA VAL A 81 -5.55 0.25 -4.05
C VAL A 81 -6.79 -0.57 -4.39
N GLY A 82 -7.58 -0.13 -5.39
CA GLY A 82 -8.76 -0.86 -5.84
C GLY A 82 -8.41 -2.28 -6.29
N TYR A 83 -7.33 -2.44 -7.07
CA TYR A 83 -6.91 -3.76 -7.54
C TYR A 83 -6.43 -4.66 -6.40
N ALA A 84 -5.62 -4.15 -5.46
CA ALA A 84 -5.14 -4.90 -4.31
C ALA A 84 -6.30 -5.39 -3.42
N LEU A 85 -7.26 -4.51 -3.12
CA LEU A 85 -8.46 -4.86 -2.34
C LEU A 85 -9.32 -5.91 -3.08
N SER A 86 -9.59 -5.71 -4.38
CA SER A 86 -10.34 -6.69 -5.17
C SER A 86 -9.64 -8.05 -5.32
N SER A 87 -8.31 -8.08 -5.12
CA SER A 87 -7.48 -9.30 -5.11
C SER A 87 -7.39 -9.95 -3.74
N GLY A 88 -8.08 -9.42 -2.72
CA GLY A 88 -8.14 -9.98 -1.36
C GLY A 88 -6.98 -9.56 -0.45
N LEU A 89 -6.17 -8.57 -0.82
CA LEU A 89 -5.19 -7.97 0.08
C LEU A 89 -5.84 -6.92 0.97
N SER A 90 -5.38 -6.81 2.21
CA SER A 90 -5.58 -5.64 3.06
C SER A 90 -4.59 -4.54 2.66
N VAL A 91 -5.05 -3.29 2.67
CA VAL A 91 -4.26 -2.15 2.19
C VAL A 91 -4.03 -1.12 3.30
N ILE A 92 -2.76 -0.77 3.52
CA ILE A 92 -2.35 0.42 4.28
C ILE A 92 -2.22 1.55 3.27
N ALA A 93 -3.30 2.31 3.08
CA ALA A 93 -3.35 3.41 2.12
C ALA A 93 -2.79 4.68 2.76
N CYS A 94 -1.68 5.18 2.22
CA CYS A 94 -1.03 6.39 2.71
C CYS A 94 -1.54 7.63 1.97
N ILE A 95 -1.97 8.61 2.76
CA ILE A 95 -2.35 9.96 2.34
C ILE A 95 -1.66 10.96 3.27
N GLY A 96 -1.38 12.15 2.76
CA GLY A 96 -0.70 13.19 3.50
C GLY A 96 -0.19 14.30 2.58
N GLU A 97 -0.11 15.49 3.13
CA GLU A 97 0.42 16.69 2.51
C GLU A 97 1.95 16.79 2.66
N LYS A 98 2.56 17.63 1.82
CA LYS A 98 3.94 18.09 1.98
C LYS A 98 4.05 19.16 3.05
N LEU A 99 5.27 19.42 3.52
CA LEU A 99 5.51 20.44 4.54
C LEU A 99 5.02 21.83 4.08
N GLU A 100 5.26 22.21 2.82
CA GLU A 100 4.85 23.51 2.28
C GLU A 100 3.31 23.63 2.15
N GLU A 101 2.65 22.52 1.83
CA GLU A 101 1.18 22.44 1.78
C GLU A 101 0.58 22.59 3.18
N ARG A 102 1.21 21.98 4.19
CA ARG A 102 0.83 22.14 5.59
C ARG A 102 1.02 23.58 6.06
N GLU A 103 2.17 24.19 5.79
CA GLU A 103 2.49 25.57 6.18
C GLU A 103 1.59 26.60 5.49
N SER A 104 1.06 26.28 4.31
CA SER A 104 0.07 27.10 3.59
C SER A 104 -1.38 26.78 3.94
N GLY A 105 -1.64 25.91 4.94
CA GLY A 105 -2.99 25.59 5.40
C GLY A 105 -3.80 24.71 4.45
N GLN A 106 -3.14 23.96 3.55
CA GLN A 106 -3.79 23.13 2.53
C GLN A 106 -3.99 21.66 2.94
N THR A 107 -3.61 21.27 4.17
CA THR A 107 -3.68 19.88 4.68
C THR A 107 -5.01 19.20 4.38
N GLU A 108 -6.14 19.80 4.77
CA GLU A 108 -7.47 19.17 4.56
C GLU A 108 -7.81 19.01 3.08
N SER A 109 -7.45 19.99 2.24
CA SER A 109 -7.71 19.94 0.80
C SER A 109 -6.94 18.79 0.16
N VAL A 110 -5.64 18.68 0.45
CA VAL A 110 -4.75 17.64 -0.09
C VAL A 110 -5.19 16.26 0.37
N VAL A 111 -5.39 16.07 1.68
CA VAL A 111 -5.79 14.77 2.24
C VAL A 111 -7.17 14.35 1.72
N SER A 112 -8.13 15.28 1.61
CA SER A 112 -9.46 14.99 1.06
C SER A 112 -9.43 14.67 -0.43
N GLN A 113 -8.55 15.28 -1.20
CA GLN A 113 -8.35 14.95 -2.62
C GLN A 113 -7.80 13.53 -2.76
N GLN A 114 -6.71 13.21 -2.07
CA GLN A 114 -6.07 11.89 -2.14
C GLN A 114 -7.01 10.78 -1.67
N LEU A 115 -7.75 11.01 -0.59
CA LEU A 115 -8.74 10.05 -0.07
C LEU A 115 -9.90 9.84 -1.05
N ARG A 116 -10.43 10.92 -1.64
CA ARG A 116 -11.49 10.81 -2.67
C ARG A 116 -11.01 10.05 -3.89
N ALA A 117 -9.79 10.30 -4.34
CA ALA A 117 -9.22 9.56 -5.45
C ALA A 117 -9.20 8.06 -5.16
N ILE A 118 -8.74 7.64 -3.98
CA ILE A 118 -8.76 6.24 -3.54
C ILE A 118 -10.19 5.69 -3.48
N ALA A 119 -11.10 6.39 -2.80
CA ALA A 119 -12.48 5.95 -2.61
C ALA A 119 -13.22 5.66 -3.93
N ASN A 120 -12.91 6.38 -5.02
CA ASN A 120 -13.54 6.17 -6.32
C ASN A 120 -13.27 4.79 -6.96
N ASN A 121 -12.25 4.07 -6.50
CA ASN A 121 -11.91 2.71 -6.97
C ASN A 121 -12.10 1.64 -5.89
N VAL A 122 -12.81 1.94 -4.80
CA VAL A 122 -13.12 0.99 -3.73
C VAL A 122 -14.64 0.86 -3.61
N SER A 123 -15.12 -0.39 -3.61
CA SER A 123 -16.55 -0.76 -3.57
C SER A 123 -16.86 -1.68 -2.42
#